data_AF-A0A2M7N8S1-F1
#
_entry.id   AF-A0A2M7N8S1-F1
#
_cell.length_a   1.000
_cell.length_b   1.000
_cell.length_c   1.000
_cell.angle_alpha   90.00
_cell.angle_beta   90.00
_cell.angle_gamma   90.00
#
_symmetry.space_group_name_H-M   'P 1'
#
loop_
_entity.id
_entity.type
_entity.pdbx_description
1 polymer ?
#
loop_
_entity_poly.entity_id
_entity_poly.type
_entity_poly.pdbx_seq_one_letter_code
_entity_poly.pdbx_strand_id
1 'polypeptide(L)'
;MLEEKLVVITSTSEKVLYDRREGKPNFDDSLTKDQFLQFAFKGTRDNQLFLTNSVSQKVDNFRPVYDWFKDTLELVAPDSRFEPFEQFLDEGHPLYTTMNEMLPQLDTGIAHLGGEEIPFENIPLPEPLKTKLQEDVKEGMTVRLMTEPINERFIVTRKGGELIAKKLVTFHPKSDGTEAKFEIRQESDGSQRVIDLLPAFLELSAQTSKKVYVIDEVDRSLHTLLTRRLLDAYLSNCSTETRSQLLLTTHDVLLMDQQLLRRDEMWVAERDASGASNLLSFSEYKDVRYDKDIRKSYLQGRLGGIPRILLGGTLTNPCLMEESEGDE
;
A
#
# COMPACT_ATOMS: atom_id res chain seq x y z
N MET A 1 10.80 20.48 -16.58
CA MET A 1 9.53 20.73 -17.30
C MET A 1 8.76 19.43 -17.26
N LEU A 2 7.48 19.45 -16.91
CA LEU A 2 6.69 18.23 -16.85
C LEU A 2 6.31 17.79 -18.27
N GLU A 3 6.56 16.53 -18.58
CA GLU A 3 6.10 15.89 -19.81
C GLU A 3 5.02 14.87 -19.46
N GLU A 4 3.95 14.83 -20.24
CA GLU A 4 2.84 13.89 -20.06
C GLU A 4 2.30 13.46 -21.43
N LYS A 5 1.79 12.23 -21.52
CA LYS A 5 1.28 11.63 -22.74
C LYS A 5 0.12 10.71 -22.40
N LEU A 6 -1.02 10.87 -23.08
CA LEU A 6 -2.14 9.94 -23.00
C LEU A 6 -2.27 9.20 -24.31
N VAL A 7 -2.28 7.87 -24.23
CA VAL A 7 -2.26 6.98 -25.37
C VAL A 7 -3.35 5.94 -25.24
N VAL A 8 -4.12 5.74 -26.31
CA VAL A 8 -5.04 4.61 -26.44
C VAL A 8 -4.29 3.49 -27.14
N ILE A 9 -4.15 2.36 -26.45
CA ILE A 9 -3.52 1.15 -26.97
C ILE A 9 -4.62 0.10 -27.18
N THR A 10 -4.69 -0.42 -28.40
CA THR A 10 -5.51 -1.59 -28.76
C THR A 10 -4.60 -2.75 -29.16
N SER A 11 -5.16 -3.92 -29.43
CA SER A 11 -4.40 -5.07 -29.94
C SER A 11 -3.71 -4.81 -31.28
N THR A 12 -4.15 -3.80 -32.05
CA THR A 12 -3.67 -3.53 -33.41
C THR A 12 -3.16 -2.11 -33.62
N SER A 13 -3.32 -1.20 -32.66
CA SER A 13 -2.98 0.21 -32.86
C SER A 13 -2.59 0.92 -31.57
N GLU A 14 -1.66 1.86 -31.70
CA GLU A 14 -1.38 2.87 -30.69
C GLU A 14 -1.80 4.23 -31.23
N LYS A 15 -2.60 4.99 -30.45
CA LYS A 15 -3.05 6.33 -30.81
C LYS A 15 -2.80 7.29 -29.67
N VAL A 16 -1.98 8.31 -29.90
CA VAL A 16 -1.76 9.40 -28.93
C VAL A 16 -2.98 10.31 -28.96
N LEU A 17 -3.68 10.47 -27.84
CA LEU A 17 -4.80 11.40 -27.71
C LEU A 17 -4.31 12.81 -27.41
N TYR A 18 -3.34 12.93 -26.50
CA TYR A 18 -2.61 14.16 -26.28
C TYR A 18 -1.21 13.89 -25.74
N ASP A 19 -0.29 14.84 -25.97
CA ASP A 19 0.97 14.95 -25.25
C ASP A 19 1.30 16.40 -24.92
N ARG A 20 2.07 16.60 -23.85
CA ARG A 20 2.64 17.87 -23.45
C ARG A 20 4.15 17.75 -23.51
N ARG A 21 4.76 18.53 -24.40
CA ARG A 21 6.22 18.62 -24.56
C ARG A 21 6.62 20.07 -24.63
N GLU A 22 7.67 20.43 -23.91
CA GLU A 22 8.18 21.81 -23.86
C GLU A 22 7.10 22.86 -23.55
N GLY A 23 6.13 22.51 -22.70
CA GLY A 23 5.01 23.40 -22.33
C GLY A 23 3.93 23.58 -23.41
N LYS A 24 4.00 22.87 -24.54
CA LYS A 24 3.01 22.95 -25.63
C LYS A 24 2.11 21.71 -25.65
N PRO A 25 0.81 21.88 -25.91
CA PRO A 25 -0.07 20.74 -26.15
C PRO A 25 0.08 20.25 -27.59
N ASN A 26 0.05 18.94 -27.73
CA ASN A 26 -0.22 18.27 -28.99
C ASN A 26 -1.48 17.43 -28.80
N PHE A 27 -2.53 17.72 -29.55
CA PHE A 27 -3.80 17.00 -29.50
C PHE A 27 -4.00 16.21 -30.78
N ASP A 28 -4.60 15.03 -30.65
CA ASP A 28 -5.10 14.30 -31.81
C ASP A 28 -6.13 15.11 -32.59
N ASP A 29 -6.20 14.90 -33.91
CA ASP A 29 -7.14 15.58 -34.82
C ASP A 29 -8.60 15.52 -34.37
N SER A 30 -9.00 14.45 -33.66
CA SER A 30 -10.35 14.32 -33.09
C SER A 30 -10.65 15.31 -31.95
N LEU A 31 -9.62 15.84 -31.30
CA LEU A 31 -9.70 16.74 -30.14
C LEU A 31 -9.24 18.17 -30.47
N THR A 32 -8.51 18.37 -31.58
CA THR A 32 -7.92 19.68 -31.94
C THR A 32 -8.95 20.80 -32.09
N LYS A 33 -10.21 20.48 -32.43
CA LYS A 33 -11.30 21.45 -32.58
C LYS A 33 -12.02 21.80 -31.27
N ASP A 34 -11.71 21.12 -30.17
CA ASP A 34 -12.32 21.35 -28.87
C ASP A 34 -11.72 22.59 -28.19
N GLN A 35 -12.45 23.71 -28.25
CA GLN A 35 -12.02 24.98 -27.66
C GLN A 35 -11.92 24.92 -26.13
N PHE A 36 -12.71 24.06 -25.48
CA PHE A 36 -12.67 23.91 -24.03
C PHE A 36 -11.38 23.21 -23.60
N LEU A 37 -10.96 22.16 -24.31
CA LEU A 37 -9.67 21.51 -24.06
C LEU A 37 -8.49 22.47 -24.26
N GLN A 38 -8.51 23.27 -25.33
CA GLN A 38 -7.46 24.27 -25.56
C GLN A 38 -7.40 25.33 -24.44
N PHE A 39 -8.56 25.81 -24.00
CA PHE A 39 -8.65 26.80 -22.93
C PHE A 39 -8.19 26.20 -21.58
N ALA A 40 -8.65 24.99 -21.26
CA ALA A 40 -8.21 24.26 -20.08
C ALA A 40 -6.70 24.06 -20.09
N PHE A 41 -6.12 23.69 -21.23
CA PHE A 41 -4.68 23.53 -21.36
C PHE A 41 -3.95 24.85 -21.11
N LYS A 42 -4.41 25.95 -21.71
CA LYS A 42 -3.84 27.29 -21.48
C LYS A 42 -3.89 27.72 -20.01
N GLY A 43 -4.90 27.29 -19.27
CA GLY A 43 -5.01 27.50 -17.83
C GLY A 43 -4.21 26.51 -16.97
N THR A 44 -3.53 25.52 -17.55
CA THR A 44 -2.77 24.49 -16.82
C THR A 44 -1.38 25.01 -16.46
N ARG A 45 -1.01 24.92 -15.18
CA ARG A 45 0.32 25.33 -14.71
C ARG A 45 1.42 24.36 -15.18
N ASP A 46 2.67 24.80 -15.17
CA ASP A 46 3.84 23.97 -15.56
C ASP A 46 4.13 22.81 -14.63
N ASN A 47 3.67 22.91 -13.38
CA ASN A 47 3.80 21.89 -12.35
C ASN A 47 2.49 21.14 -12.06
N GLN A 48 1.52 21.20 -12.98
CA GLN A 48 0.22 20.53 -12.85
C GLN A 48 -0.04 19.65 -14.07
N LEU A 49 -0.52 18.43 -13.83
CA LEU A 49 -0.99 17.53 -14.89
C LEU A 49 -2.21 18.10 -15.59
N PHE A 50 -2.21 18.07 -16.92
CA PHE A 50 -3.33 18.53 -17.72
C PHE A 50 -4.60 17.71 -17.47
N LEU A 51 -4.44 16.39 -17.27
CA LEU A 51 -5.56 15.49 -16.94
C LEU A 51 -6.34 16.00 -15.73
N THR A 52 -5.66 16.29 -14.62
CA THR A 52 -6.28 16.79 -13.38
C THR A 52 -6.95 18.14 -13.59
N ASN A 53 -6.31 19.05 -14.32
CA ASN A 53 -6.86 20.39 -14.55
C ASN A 53 -8.08 20.37 -15.49
N SER A 54 -8.09 19.51 -16.51
CA SER A 54 -9.23 19.39 -17.42
C SER A 54 -10.52 19.03 -16.66
N VAL A 55 -10.44 18.05 -15.76
CA VAL A 55 -11.59 17.61 -14.95
C VAL A 55 -11.98 18.65 -13.90
N SER A 56 -11.03 19.36 -13.28
CA SER A 56 -11.34 20.42 -12.31
C SER A 56 -12.09 21.60 -12.96
N GLN A 57 -11.82 21.86 -14.24
CA GLN A 57 -12.52 22.86 -15.05
C GLN A 57 -13.81 22.32 -15.70
N LYS A 58 -14.24 21.10 -15.35
CA LYS A 58 -15.44 20.43 -15.89
C LYS A 58 -15.37 20.16 -17.40
N VAL A 59 -14.16 19.94 -17.94
CA VAL A 59 -13.94 19.44 -19.29
C VAL A 59 -13.79 17.93 -19.23
N ASP A 60 -14.87 17.23 -19.57
CA ASP A 60 -15.06 15.81 -19.19
C ASP A 60 -14.49 14.79 -20.20
N ASN A 61 -13.83 15.24 -21.27
CA ASN A 61 -13.30 14.36 -22.32
C ASN A 61 -12.39 13.24 -21.77
N PHE A 62 -11.67 13.52 -20.68
CA PHE A 62 -10.77 12.56 -20.02
C PHE A 62 -11.23 12.18 -18.61
N ARG A 63 -12.46 12.55 -18.21
CA ARG A 63 -13.02 12.21 -16.89
C ARG A 63 -12.95 10.71 -16.60
N PRO A 64 -13.27 9.78 -17.54
CA PRO A 64 -13.17 8.36 -17.25
C PRO A 64 -11.76 7.88 -16.86
N VAL A 65 -10.71 8.49 -17.44
CA VAL A 65 -9.31 8.17 -17.10
C VAL A 65 -8.97 8.72 -15.72
N TYR A 66 -9.38 9.95 -15.43
CA TYR A 66 -9.20 10.55 -14.11
C TYR A 66 -9.92 9.77 -13.01
N ASP A 67 -11.19 9.42 -13.23
CA ASP A 67 -12.00 8.64 -12.29
C ASP A 67 -11.41 7.25 -12.07
N TRP A 68 -10.77 6.64 -13.09
CA TRP A 68 -10.02 5.40 -12.89
C TRP A 68 -8.89 5.58 -11.87
N PHE A 69 -8.01 6.57 -12.04
CA PHE A 69 -6.93 6.81 -11.05
C PHE A 69 -7.47 7.16 -9.67
N LYS A 70 -8.57 7.92 -9.60
CA LYS A 70 -9.15 8.38 -8.34
C LYS A 70 -9.86 7.26 -7.57
N ASP A 71 -10.63 6.45 -8.28
CA ASP A 71 -11.57 5.50 -7.65
C ASP A 71 -11.08 4.05 -7.72
N THR A 72 -10.08 3.74 -8.56
CA THR A 72 -9.59 2.37 -8.80
C THR A 72 -8.20 2.11 -8.22
N LEU A 73 -7.29 3.09 -8.25
CA LEU A 73 -5.91 2.94 -7.79
C LEU A 73 -5.79 3.25 -6.30
N GLU A 74 -5.37 2.27 -5.51
CA GLU A 74 -5.14 2.38 -4.07
C GLU A 74 -3.65 2.23 -3.78
N LEU A 75 -3.07 3.21 -3.07
CA LEU A 75 -1.65 3.21 -2.71
C LEU A 75 -1.51 2.92 -1.21
N VAL A 76 -0.70 1.91 -0.87
CA VAL A 76 -0.43 1.51 0.50
C VAL A 76 1.08 1.63 0.75
N ALA A 77 1.47 2.69 1.45
CA ALA A 77 2.86 2.90 1.85
C ALA A 77 3.26 1.94 3.00
N PRO A 78 4.55 1.81 3.32
CA PRO A 78 5.03 0.87 4.32
C PRO A 78 4.45 1.13 5.73
N ASP A 79 4.12 2.38 6.05
CA ASP A 79 3.55 2.84 7.32
C ASP A 79 2.05 3.18 7.23
N SER A 80 1.42 2.97 6.06
CA SER A 80 -0.01 3.22 5.88
C SER A 80 -0.88 2.36 6.79
N ARG A 81 -1.97 2.96 7.25
CA ARG A 81 -2.98 2.33 8.10
C ARG A 81 -4.28 2.17 7.33
N PHE A 82 -5.07 1.17 7.70
CA PHE A 82 -6.41 1.06 7.13
C PHE A 82 -7.32 2.13 7.73
N GLU A 83 -7.59 3.17 6.94
CA GLU A 83 -8.39 4.33 7.37
C GLU A 83 -9.84 3.96 7.73
N PRO A 84 -10.58 3.12 6.96
CA PRO A 84 -11.96 2.75 7.30
C PRO A 84 -12.10 1.77 8.48
N PHE A 85 -11.28 1.90 9.51
CA PHE A 85 -11.24 0.97 10.65
C PHE A 85 -12.50 0.95 11.51
N GLU A 86 -13.43 1.90 11.35
CA GLU A 86 -14.76 1.79 11.98
C GLU A 86 -15.52 0.55 11.49
N GLN A 87 -15.22 0.06 10.28
CA GLN A 87 -15.76 -1.19 9.75
C GLN A 87 -15.31 -2.40 10.57
N PHE A 88 -14.23 -2.29 11.35
CA PHE A 88 -13.80 -3.32 12.31
C PHE A 88 -14.56 -3.26 13.64
N LEU A 89 -15.44 -2.28 13.80
CA LEU A 89 -16.23 -2.06 15.02
C LEU A 89 -17.74 -2.17 14.78
N ASP A 90 -18.15 -2.33 13.52
CA ASP A 90 -19.54 -2.47 13.11
C ASP A 90 -19.87 -3.95 12.87
N GLU A 91 -20.52 -4.58 13.85
CA GLU A 91 -20.95 -5.99 13.78
C GLU A 91 -21.87 -6.30 12.59
N GLY A 92 -22.54 -5.30 12.02
CA GLY A 92 -23.37 -5.45 10.82
C GLY A 92 -22.59 -5.40 9.51
N HIS A 93 -21.32 -4.97 9.54
CA HIS A 93 -20.51 -4.78 8.35
C HIS A 93 -19.84 -6.11 7.93
N PRO A 94 -19.91 -6.53 6.65
CA PRO A 94 -19.30 -7.80 6.21
C PRO A 94 -17.80 -7.91 6.53
N LEU A 95 -17.06 -6.81 6.43
CA LEU A 95 -15.63 -6.79 6.76
C LEU A 95 -15.38 -7.14 8.23
N TYR A 96 -16.25 -6.76 9.17
CA TYR A 96 -16.10 -7.12 10.59
C TYR A 96 -16.06 -8.64 10.75
N THR A 97 -17.07 -9.32 10.19
CA THR A 97 -17.17 -10.77 10.24
C THR A 97 -15.97 -11.42 9.59
N THR A 98 -15.61 -11.01 8.37
CA THR A 98 -14.48 -11.60 7.64
C THR A 98 -13.14 -11.38 8.35
N MET A 99 -12.88 -10.19 8.91
CA MET A 99 -11.66 -9.92 9.67
C MET A 99 -11.55 -10.82 10.90
N ASN A 100 -12.65 -10.97 11.66
CA ASN A 100 -12.69 -11.80 12.87
C ASN A 100 -12.65 -13.31 12.58
N GLU A 101 -13.04 -13.73 11.38
CA GLU A 101 -12.84 -15.11 10.91
C GLU A 101 -11.39 -15.36 10.48
N MET A 102 -10.76 -14.39 9.83
CA MET A 102 -9.44 -14.57 9.20
C MET A 102 -8.27 -14.35 10.16
N LEU A 103 -8.32 -13.33 11.04
CA LEU A 103 -7.21 -13.01 11.95
C LEU A 103 -6.71 -14.20 12.81
N PRO A 104 -7.60 -15.06 13.37
CA PRO A 104 -7.17 -16.25 14.10
C PRO A 104 -6.40 -17.27 13.25
N GLN A 105 -6.63 -17.27 11.93
CA GLN A 105 -6.03 -18.22 10.98
C GLN A 105 -4.66 -17.74 10.47
N LEU A 106 -4.26 -16.51 10.79
CA LEU A 106 -3.02 -15.88 10.31
C LEU A 106 -1.90 -15.86 11.37
N ASP A 107 -2.03 -16.68 12.42
CA ASP A 107 -1.03 -16.83 13.50
C ASP A 107 -0.72 -15.52 14.25
N THR A 108 -1.72 -14.64 14.36
CA THR A 108 -1.59 -13.35 15.06
C THR A 108 -1.82 -13.46 16.58
N GLY A 109 -2.44 -14.57 17.02
CA GLY A 109 -2.95 -14.75 18.38
C GLY A 109 -4.31 -14.07 18.65
N ILE A 110 -4.73 -13.16 17.77
CA ILE A 110 -5.96 -12.37 17.92
C ILE A 110 -7.16 -13.27 17.59
N ALA A 111 -8.10 -13.37 18.54
CA ALA A 111 -9.38 -14.04 18.35
C ALA A 111 -10.36 -13.15 17.56
N HIS A 112 -10.48 -11.88 17.95
CA HIS A 112 -11.30 -10.91 17.22
C HIS A 112 -10.91 -9.47 17.55
N LEU A 113 -11.32 -8.54 16.69
CA LEU A 113 -11.30 -7.10 16.91
C LEU A 113 -12.57 -6.68 17.66
N GLY A 114 -12.50 -5.56 18.37
CA GLY A 114 -13.67 -4.96 18.99
C GLY A 114 -13.45 -3.54 19.45
N GLY A 115 -14.50 -2.94 20.00
CA GLY A 115 -14.51 -1.55 20.45
C GLY A 115 -14.63 -1.43 21.96
N GLU A 116 -13.66 -0.78 22.60
CA GLU A 116 -13.78 -0.36 23.99
C GLU A 116 -14.43 1.02 24.05
N GLU A 117 -15.63 1.11 24.65
CA GLU A 117 -16.25 2.40 24.93
C GLU A 117 -15.45 3.16 25.98
N ILE A 118 -15.11 4.41 25.66
CA ILE A 118 -14.46 5.33 26.58
C ILE A 118 -15.24 6.65 26.63
N PRO A 119 -15.31 7.32 27.78
CA PRO A 119 -15.86 8.66 27.85
C PRO A 119 -15.13 9.59 26.88
N PHE A 120 -15.86 10.40 26.10
CA PHE A 120 -15.29 11.33 25.12
C PHE A 120 -14.24 12.28 25.75
N GLU A 121 -14.47 12.70 26.98
CA GLU A 121 -13.56 13.55 27.74
C GLU A 121 -12.19 12.88 28.01
N ASN A 122 -12.15 11.55 28.04
CA ASN A 122 -10.94 10.77 28.33
C ASN A 122 -10.09 10.47 27.09
N ILE A 123 -10.55 10.84 25.89
CA ILE A 123 -9.72 10.68 24.69
C ILE A 123 -8.49 11.60 24.83
N PRO A 124 -7.26 11.12 24.55
CA PRO A 124 -6.03 11.91 24.65
C PRO A 124 -5.90 12.88 23.47
N LEU A 125 -6.81 13.85 23.38
CA LEU A 125 -6.81 14.91 22.37
C LEU A 125 -6.73 16.30 23.01
N PRO A 126 -6.14 17.29 22.31
CA PRO A 126 -6.19 18.68 22.76
C PRO A 126 -7.62 19.21 22.86
N GLU A 127 -7.91 20.00 23.91
CA GLU A 127 -9.22 20.63 24.14
C GLU A 127 -9.81 21.41 22.95
N PRO A 128 -9.02 22.16 22.14
CA PRO A 128 -9.55 22.82 20.95
C PRO A 128 -10.13 21.84 19.93
N LEU A 129 -9.57 20.62 19.81
CA LEU A 129 -10.06 19.61 18.89
C LEU A 129 -11.31 18.93 19.45
N LYS A 130 -11.36 18.66 20.76
CA LYS A 130 -12.57 18.14 21.41
C LYS A 130 -13.76 19.08 21.24
N THR A 131 -13.53 20.39 21.41
CA THR A 131 -14.56 21.42 21.21
C THR A 131 -15.09 21.40 19.76
N LYS A 132 -14.19 21.34 18.77
CA LYS A 132 -14.58 21.21 17.36
C LYS A 132 -15.39 19.96 17.08
N LEU A 133 -14.99 18.80 17.62
CA LEU A 133 -15.75 17.56 17.46
C LEU A 133 -17.14 17.67 18.08
N GLN A 134 -17.28 18.33 19.22
CA GLN A 134 -18.57 18.61 19.85
C GLN A 134 -19.48 19.46 18.94
N GLU A 135 -18.92 20.43 18.21
CA GLU A 135 -19.67 21.32 17.31
C GLU A 135 -19.99 20.68 15.95
N ASP A 136 -19.02 20.00 15.34
CA ASP A 136 -19.08 19.56 13.95
C ASP A 136 -19.70 18.16 13.77
N VAL A 137 -19.59 17.28 14.77
CA VAL A 137 -20.13 15.91 14.68
C VAL A 137 -21.63 15.92 14.94
N LYS A 138 -22.41 15.72 13.87
CA LYS A 138 -23.88 15.67 13.92
C LYS A 138 -24.38 14.26 14.25
N GLU A 139 -25.65 14.17 14.62
CA GLU A 139 -26.31 12.89 14.94
C GLU A 139 -26.13 11.87 13.82
N GLY A 140 -25.69 10.66 14.16
CA GLY A 140 -25.41 9.58 13.20
C GLY A 140 -24.12 9.73 12.39
N MET A 141 -23.37 10.83 12.55
CA MET A 141 -22.04 10.95 11.95
C MET A 141 -21.01 10.21 12.81
N THR A 142 -20.10 9.52 12.12
CA THR A 142 -18.92 8.89 12.72
C THR A 142 -17.68 9.59 12.22
N VAL A 143 -16.81 9.99 13.14
CA VAL A 143 -15.48 10.55 12.84
C VAL A 143 -14.41 9.61 13.35
N ARG A 144 -13.42 9.35 12.50
CA ARG A 144 -12.23 8.57 12.83
C ARG A 144 -11.16 9.50 13.37
N LEU A 145 -10.50 9.09 14.44
CA LEU A 145 -9.44 9.84 15.09
C LEU A 145 -8.27 8.90 15.32
N MET A 146 -7.08 9.35 14.93
CA MET A 146 -5.83 8.67 15.23
C MET A 146 -5.00 9.58 16.11
N THR A 147 -4.51 9.05 17.23
CA THR A 147 -3.73 9.83 18.18
C THR A 147 -2.24 9.58 17.96
N GLU A 148 -1.55 10.56 17.41
CA GLU A 148 -0.09 10.55 17.32
C GLU A 148 0.54 11.04 18.64
N PRO A 149 1.67 10.46 19.10
CA PRO A 149 2.47 9.40 18.48
C PRO A 149 2.06 7.96 18.90
N ILE A 150 0.96 7.83 19.65
CA ILE A 150 0.61 6.59 20.37
C ILE A 150 -0.05 5.56 19.44
N ASN A 151 -0.50 5.98 18.26
CA ASN A 151 -1.16 5.17 17.23
C ASN A 151 -2.42 4.42 17.72
N GLU A 152 -3.15 5.03 18.67
CA GLU A 152 -4.48 4.54 19.05
C GLU A 152 -5.53 5.05 18.06
N ARG A 153 -6.50 4.18 17.77
CA ARG A 153 -7.57 4.42 16.80
C ARG A 153 -8.90 4.54 17.52
N PHE A 154 -9.53 5.69 17.39
CA PHE A 154 -10.81 6.00 17.99
C PHE A 154 -11.85 6.30 16.92
N ILE A 155 -13.08 5.87 17.16
CA ILE A 155 -14.24 6.41 16.47
C ILE A 155 -15.04 7.25 17.45
N VAL A 156 -15.51 8.40 17.00
CA VAL A 156 -16.42 9.27 17.76
C VAL A 156 -17.72 9.36 16.98
N THR A 157 -18.81 8.93 17.61
CA THR A 157 -20.15 8.94 17.02
C THR A 157 -21.08 9.73 17.92
N ARG A 158 -21.95 10.57 17.35
CA ARG A 158 -23.03 11.18 18.11
C ARG A 158 -24.28 10.30 18.09
N LYS A 159 -24.72 9.87 19.28
CA LYS A 159 -25.96 9.10 19.48
C LYS A 159 -26.77 9.67 20.63
N GLY A 160 -28.04 9.98 20.39
CA GLY A 160 -28.94 10.50 21.42
C GLY A 160 -28.51 11.87 21.96
N GLY A 161 -27.81 12.67 21.14
CA GLY A 161 -27.30 13.98 21.55
C GLY A 161 -25.96 13.97 22.31
N GLU A 162 -25.41 12.79 22.65
CA GLU A 162 -24.11 12.66 23.32
C GLU A 162 -23.04 12.10 22.36
N LEU A 163 -21.79 12.52 22.58
CA LEU A 163 -20.65 11.92 21.87
C LEU A 163 -20.20 10.66 22.60
N ILE A 164 -20.19 9.55 21.85
CA ILE A 164 -19.69 8.26 22.30
C ILE A 164 -18.39 7.99 21.55
N ALA A 165 -17.35 7.65 22.30
CA ALA A 165 -16.06 7.29 21.74
C ALA A 165 -15.79 5.80 21.93
N LYS A 166 -15.33 5.12 20.88
CA LYS A 166 -14.87 3.73 20.93
C LYS A 166 -13.43 3.64 20.46
N LYS A 167 -12.59 2.99 21.24
CA LYS A 167 -11.21 2.66 20.90
C LYS A 167 -11.15 1.28 20.26
N LEU A 168 -10.44 1.12 19.15
CA LEU A 168 -10.16 -0.19 18.57
C LEU A 168 -9.22 -0.97 19.49
N VAL A 169 -9.63 -2.19 19.83
CA VAL A 169 -8.89 -3.12 20.69
C VAL A 169 -8.93 -4.53 20.08
N THR A 170 -8.01 -5.37 20.53
CA THR A 170 -7.90 -6.79 20.15
C THR A 170 -8.22 -7.67 21.36
N PHE A 171 -8.81 -8.83 21.09
CA PHE A 171 -9.12 -9.84 22.11
C PHE A 171 -8.37 -11.12 21.81
N HIS A 172 -7.78 -11.71 22.86
CA HIS A 172 -6.96 -12.92 22.80
C HIS A 172 -7.53 -13.99 23.74
N PRO A 173 -7.55 -15.27 23.33
CA PRO A 173 -8.06 -16.34 24.17
C PRO A 173 -7.08 -16.64 25.31
N LYS A 174 -7.60 -16.84 26.52
CA LYS A 174 -6.83 -17.33 27.68
C LYS A 174 -7.08 -18.81 27.91
N SER A 175 -6.16 -19.45 28.65
CA SER A 175 -6.27 -20.86 29.03
C SER A 175 -7.48 -21.19 29.90
N ASP A 176 -8.04 -20.19 30.59
CA ASP A 176 -9.25 -20.32 31.42
C ASP A 176 -10.55 -20.20 30.61
N GLY A 177 -10.48 -20.04 29.28
CA GLY A 177 -11.63 -19.90 28.38
C GLY A 177 -12.23 -18.50 28.32
N THR A 178 -11.65 -17.52 29.03
CA THR A 178 -12.01 -16.10 28.90
C THR A 178 -11.01 -15.37 28.00
N GLU A 179 -11.21 -14.08 27.78
CA GLU A 179 -10.38 -13.29 26.85
C GLU A 179 -9.54 -12.24 27.58
N ALA A 180 -8.36 -11.96 27.03
CA ALA A 180 -7.52 -10.83 27.39
C ALA A 180 -7.67 -9.75 26.33
N LYS A 181 -7.93 -8.51 26.76
CA LYS A 181 -8.02 -7.34 25.90
C LYS A 181 -6.68 -6.65 25.81
N PHE A 182 -6.26 -6.29 24.60
CA PHE A 182 -5.08 -5.49 24.33
C PHE A 182 -5.45 -4.26 23.49
N GLU A 183 -4.73 -3.17 23.72
CA GLU A 183 -4.76 -2.01 22.84
C GLU A 183 -3.95 -2.30 21.58
N ILE A 184 -4.33 -1.72 20.45
CA ILE A 184 -3.61 -1.93 19.17
C ILE A 184 -2.10 -1.66 19.29
N ARG A 185 -1.70 -0.65 20.09
CA ARG A 185 -0.29 -0.33 20.33
C ARG A 185 0.49 -1.41 21.08
N GLN A 186 -0.19 -2.31 21.79
CA GLN A 186 0.42 -3.41 22.54
C GLN A 186 0.63 -4.65 21.65
N GLU A 187 -0.01 -4.68 20.48
CA GLU A 187 0.21 -5.72 19.49
C GLU A 187 1.58 -5.60 18.82
N SER A 188 2.11 -6.72 18.35
CA SER A 188 3.33 -6.72 17.55
C SER A 188 3.14 -5.90 16.26
N ASP A 189 4.23 -5.31 15.75
CA ASP A 189 4.20 -4.59 14.47
C ASP A 189 3.66 -5.47 13.33
N GLY A 190 3.94 -6.77 13.37
CA GLY A 190 3.41 -7.75 12.41
C GLY A 190 1.90 -7.90 12.50
N SER A 191 1.35 -8.11 13.70
CA SER A 191 -0.11 -8.18 13.92
C SER A 191 -0.82 -6.90 13.49
N GLN A 192 -0.27 -5.73 13.85
CA GLN A 192 -0.80 -4.43 13.41
C GLN A 192 -0.78 -4.31 11.88
N ARG A 193 0.33 -4.69 11.24
CA ARG A 193 0.46 -4.67 9.78
C ARG A 193 -0.52 -5.62 9.09
N VAL A 194 -0.79 -6.79 9.66
CA VAL A 194 -1.82 -7.72 9.15
C VAL A 194 -3.19 -7.08 9.21
N ILE A 195 -3.58 -6.45 10.33
CA ILE A 195 -4.87 -5.75 10.45
C ILE A 195 -5.00 -4.66 9.39
N ASP A 196 -3.91 -3.95 9.08
CA ASP A 196 -3.89 -2.89 8.08
C ASP A 196 -3.92 -3.39 6.63
N LEU A 197 -3.26 -4.51 6.32
CA LEU A 197 -3.14 -5.04 4.95
C LEU A 197 -4.25 -6.02 4.56
N LEU A 198 -4.82 -6.76 5.52
CA LEU A 198 -5.79 -7.81 5.23
C LEU A 198 -7.01 -7.30 4.44
N PRO A 199 -7.60 -6.12 4.72
CA PRO A 199 -8.69 -5.59 3.91
C PRO A 199 -8.34 -5.43 2.42
N ALA A 200 -7.11 -5.03 2.10
CA ALA A 200 -6.66 -4.90 0.71
C ALA A 200 -6.62 -6.27 0.01
N PHE A 201 -6.11 -7.30 0.68
CA PHE A 201 -6.10 -8.66 0.13
C PHE A 201 -7.52 -9.25 -0.02
N LEU A 202 -8.43 -8.93 0.90
CA LEU A 202 -9.83 -9.32 0.80
C LEU A 202 -10.52 -8.65 -0.40
N GLU A 203 -10.33 -7.34 -0.59
CA GLU A 203 -10.90 -6.60 -1.72
C GLU A 203 -10.28 -7.04 -3.06
N LEU A 204 -8.97 -7.31 -3.11
CA LEU A 204 -8.29 -7.85 -4.29
C LEU A 204 -8.81 -9.24 -4.68
N SER A 205 -9.15 -10.08 -3.69
CA SER A 205 -9.63 -11.45 -3.89
C SER A 205 -11.12 -11.51 -4.24
N ALA A 206 -11.86 -10.41 -4.10
CA ALA A 206 -13.27 -10.37 -4.44
C ALA A 206 -13.48 -10.41 -5.96
N GLN A 207 -14.31 -11.35 -6.44
CA GLN A 207 -14.52 -11.60 -7.88
C GLN A 207 -15.05 -10.38 -8.66
N THR A 208 -15.78 -9.49 -7.99
CA THR A 208 -16.32 -8.26 -8.60
C THR A 208 -15.36 -7.07 -8.54
N SER A 209 -14.21 -7.23 -7.88
CA SER A 209 -13.26 -6.15 -7.69
C SER A 209 -12.60 -5.77 -9.02
N LYS A 210 -12.40 -4.46 -9.16
CA LYS A 210 -11.65 -3.86 -10.27
C LYS A 210 -10.48 -3.04 -9.74
N LYS A 211 -10.21 -3.08 -8.44
CA LYS A 211 -9.19 -2.26 -7.77
C LYS A 211 -7.79 -2.65 -8.21
N VAL A 212 -6.93 -1.65 -8.27
CA VAL A 212 -5.49 -1.83 -8.41
C VAL A 212 -4.84 -1.37 -7.11
N TYR A 213 -4.22 -2.30 -6.40
CA TYR A 213 -3.45 -1.98 -5.21
C TYR A 213 -1.96 -1.88 -5.55
N VAL A 214 -1.31 -0.84 -5.04
CA VAL A 214 0.15 -0.69 -5.04
C VAL A 214 0.61 -0.72 -3.60
N ILE A 215 1.22 -1.83 -3.17
CA ILE A 215 1.67 -2.02 -1.78
C ILE A 215 3.19 -1.94 -1.73
N ASP A 216 3.70 -0.88 -1.12
CA ASP A 216 5.12 -0.71 -0.89
C ASP A 216 5.55 -1.47 0.38
N GLU A 217 6.66 -2.20 0.28
CA GLU A 217 7.21 -3.12 1.28
C GLU A 217 6.13 -4.02 1.88
N VAL A 218 5.57 -4.90 1.06
CA VAL A 218 4.50 -5.81 1.50
C VAL A 218 4.94 -6.75 2.62
N ASP A 219 6.23 -7.09 2.68
CA ASP A 219 6.86 -7.95 3.69
C ASP A 219 7.24 -7.22 4.98
N ARG A 220 7.08 -5.89 5.05
CA ARG A 220 7.46 -5.12 6.22
C ARG A 220 6.80 -5.66 7.49
N SER A 221 7.62 -6.04 8.47
CA SER A 221 7.22 -6.62 9.77
C SER A 221 6.44 -7.94 9.67
N LEU A 222 6.27 -8.53 8.48
CA LEU A 222 5.58 -9.80 8.29
C LEU A 222 6.58 -10.93 8.13
N HIS A 223 6.19 -12.10 8.62
CA HIS A 223 6.95 -13.32 8.34
C HIS A 223 6.77 -13.72 6.86
N THR A 224 7.85 -14.09 6.18
CA THR A 224 7.85 -14.52 4.76
C THR A 224 6.71 -15.44 4.38
N LEU A 225 6.46 -16.48 5.21
CA LEU A 225 5.42 -17.47 4.93
C LEU A 225 4.02 -16.85 4.96
N LEU A 226 3.76 -15.86 5.82
CA LEU A 226 2.48 -15.17 5.88
C LEU A 226 2.27 -14.34 4.62
N THR A 227 3.27 -13.53 4.23
CA THR A 227 3.23 -12.75 2.98
C THR A 227 3.02 -13.67 1.77
N ARG A 228 3.74 -14.79 1.70
CA ARG A 228 3.55 -15.80 0.65
C ARG A 228 2.11 -16.33 0.64
N ARG A 229 1.55 -16.67 1.80
CA ARG A 229 0.17 -17.19 1.89
C ARG A 229 -0.88 -16.18 1.43
N LEU A 230 -0.71 -14.91 1.77
CA LEU A 230 -1.58 -13.83 1.28
C LEU A 230 -1.51 -13.71 -0.25
N LEU A 231 -0.30 -13.79 -0.83
CA LEU A 231 -0.11 -13.79 -2.27
C LEU A 231 -0.70 -15.03 -2.95
N ASP A 232 -0.45 -16.23 -2.41
CA ASP A 232 -1.03 -17.49 -2.90
C ASP A 232 -2.56 -17.41 -2.90
N ALA A 233 -3.17 -16.88 -1.84
CA ALA A 233 -4.62 -16.73 -1.72
C ALA A 233 -5.20 -15.75 -2.76
N TYR A 234 -4.53 -14.61 -2.98
CA TYR A 234 -4.92 -13.67 -4.03
C TYR A 234 -4.80 -14.30 -5.43
N LEU A 235 -3.64 -14.87 -5.76
CA LEU A 235 -3.37 -15.47 -7.07
C LEU A 235 -4.31 -16.63 -7.37
N SER A 236 -4.68 -17.43 -6.36
CA SER A 236 -5.64 -18.53 -6.52
C SER A 236 -7.06 -18.07 -6.84
N ASN A 237 -7.41 -16.83 -6.51
CA ASN A 237 -8.70 -16.23 -6.84
C ASN A 237 -8.71 -15.54 -8.21
N CYS A 238 -7.55 -15.32 -8.82
CA CYS A 238 -7.42 -14.72 -10.14
C CYS A 238 -7.88 -15.68 -11.25
N SER A 239 -8.61 -15.15 -12.22
CA SER A 239 -9.09 -15.88 -13.40
C SER A 239 -9.10 -14.98 -14.65
N THR A 240 -9.55 -15.50 -15.78
CA THR A 240 -9.71 -14.69 -17.01
C THR A 240 -10.77 -13.59 -16.87
N GLU A 241 -11.66 -13.69 -15.88
CA GLU A 241 -12.75 -12.73 -15.64
C GLU A 241 -12.41 -11.70 -14.56
N THR A 242 -11.43 -11.98 -13.69
CA THR A 242 -11.02 -11.03 -12.66
C THR A 242 -10.35 -9.81 -13.26
N ARG A 243 -10.57 -8.64 -12.66
CA ARG A 243 -10.02 -7.36 -13.10
C ARG A 243 -9.33 -6.58 -11.98
N SER A 244 -9.02 -7.24 -10.87
CA SER A 244 -8.14 -6.70 -9.82
C SER A 244 -6.68 -6.86 -10.20
N GLN A 245 -5.82 -5.99 -9.66
CA GLN A 245 -4.38 -6.05 -9.88
C GLN A 245 -3.63 -5.67 -8.61
N LEU A 246 -2.56 -6.40 -8.30
CA LEU A 246 -1.64 -6.09 -7.22
C LEU A 246 -0.26 -5.79 -7.80
N LEU A 247 0.25 -4.59 -7.51
CA LEU A 247 1.64 -4.20 -7.67
C LEU A 247 2.24 -4.14 -6.27
N LEU A 248 3.41 -4.72 -6.08
CA LEU A 248 4.06 -4.69 -4.78
C LEU A 248 5.57 -4.55 -4.91
N THR A 249 6.20 -4.02 -3.86
CA THR A 249 7.64 -4.06 -3.66
C THR A 249 7.95 -4.95 -2.46
N THR A 250 9.12 -5.57 -2.48
CA THR A 250 9.55 -6.43 -1.40
C THR A 250 11.07 -6.52 -1.34
N HIS A 251 11.61 -6.69 -0.12
CA HIS A 251 13.01 -7.06 0.09
C HIS A 251 13.20 -8.56 0.33
N ASP A 252 12.10 -9.31 0.46
CA ASP A 252 12.10 -10.73 0.73
C ASP A 252 12.39 -11.56 -0.52
N VAL A 253 13.65 -11.94 -0.63
CA VAL A 253 14.19 -12.77 -1.71
C VAL A 253 13.56 -14.17 -1.75
N LEU A 254 12.90 -14.64 -0.68
CA LEU A 254 12.17 -15.91 -0.69
C LEU A 254 10.86 -15.85 -1.49
N LEU A 255 10.33 -14.66 -1.76
CA LEU A 255 9.19 -14.46 -2.66
C LEU A 255 9.59 -14.51 -4.14
N MET A 256 10.89 -14.52 -4.47
CA MET A 256 11.42 -14.71 -5.82
C MET A 256 11.32 -16.18 -6.26
N ASP A 257 10.10 -16.70 -6.31
CA ASP A 257 9.78 -18.09 -6.60
C ASP A 257 8.95 -18.22 -7.88
N GLN A 258 9.47 -18.98 -8.84
CA GLN A 258 8.80 -19.25 -10.12
C GLN A 258 7.54 -20.13 -9.99
N GLN A 259 7.33 -20.76 -8.83
CA GLN A 259 6.07 -21.45 -8.52
C GLN A 259 4.98 -20.47 -8.07
N LEU A 260 5.36 -19.28 -7.58
CA LEU A 260 4.45 -18.23 -7.12
C LEU A 260 4.19 -17.21 -8.23
N LEU A 261 5.24 -16.70 -8.87
CA LEU A 261 5.16 -15.61 -9.86
C LEU A 261 5.82 -16.02 -11.17
N ARG A 262 5.25 -15.57 -12.29
CA ARG A 262 5.85 -15.70 -13.62
C ARG A 262 7.03 -14.74 -13.77
N ARG A 263 7.91 -15.03 -14.73
CA ARG A 263 9.12 -14.22 -14.96
C ARG A 263 8.83 -12.79 -15.43
N ASP A 264 7.72 -12.59 -16.14
CA ASP A 264 7.24 -11.28 -16.58
C ASP A 264 6.55 -10.47 -15.46
N GLU A 265 6.25 -11.12 -14.33
CA GLU A 265 5.64 -10.51 -13.14
C GLU A 265 6.68 -10.10 -12.09
N MET A 266 7.95 -10.47 -12.29
CA MET A 266 9.05 -10.15 -11.39
C MET A 266 10.02 -9.16 -12.05
N TRP A 267 10.29 -8.07 -11.34
CA TRP A 267 11.13 -6.98 -11.81
C TRP A 267 12.16 -6.62 -10.76
N VAL A 268 13.32 -6.15 -11.20
CA VAL A 268 14.41 -5.70 -10.32
C VAL A 268 14.73 -4.24 -10.61
N ALA A 269 14.91 -3.46 -9.55
CA ALA A 269 15.43 -2.10 -9.65
C ALA A 269 16.94 -2.11 -9.45
N GLU A 270 17.70 -1.54 -10.39
CA GLU A 270 19.15 -1.36 -10.28
C GLU A 270 19.52 0.11 -10.45
N ARG A 271 20.47 0.58 -9.66
CA ARG A 271 21.08 1.90 -9.83
C ARG A 271 22.33 1.79 -10.71
N ASP A 272 22.36 2.55 -11.79
CA ASP A 272 23.52 2.62 -12.68
C ASP A 272 24.67 3.47 -12.11
N ALA A 273 25.77 3.57 -12.86
CA ALA A 273 26.95 4.33 -12.47
C ALA A 273 26.72 5.85 -12.39
N SER A 274 25.69 6.37 -13.07
CA SER A 274 25.29 7.78 -13.00
C SER A 274 24.38 8.08 -11.81
N GLY A 275 23.91 7.04 -11.11
CA GLY A 275 22.98 7.15 -10.01
C GLY A 275 21.51 7.05 -10.43
N ALA A 276 21.22 6.82 -11.71
CA ALA A 276 19.86 6.65 -12.21
C ALA A 276 19.35 5.23 -11.92
N SER A 277 18.06 5.13 -11.56
CA SER A 277 17.39 3.84 -11.33
C SER A 277 16.78 3.31 -12.62
N ASN A 278 17.05 2.05 -12.93
CA ASN A 278 16.46 1.30 -14.04
C ASN A 278 15.66 0.13 -13.48
N LEU A 279 14.49 -0.14 -14.06
CA LEU A 279 13.66 -1.29 -13.72
C LEU A 279 13.75 -2.32 -14.85
N LEU A 280 14.11 -3.56 -14.53
CA LEU A 280 14.39 -4.63 -15.50
C LEU A 280 13.50 -5.84 -15.20
N SER A 281 12.79 -6.35 -16.20
CA SER A 281 11.97 -7.56 -16.04
C SER A 281 12.82 -8.83 -16.12
N PHE A 282 12.51 -9.85 -15.30
CA PHE A 282 13.21 -11.14 -15.40
C PHE A 282 12.93 -11.89 -16.70
N SER A 283 11.90 -11.51 -17.46
CA SER A 283 11.68 -12.06 -18.81
C SER A 283 12.72 -11.60 -19.83
N GLU A 284 13.41 -10.48 -19.60
CA GLU A 284 14.41 -9.92 -20.53
C GLU A 284 15.73 -10.70 -20.52
N TYR A 285 16.01 -11.44 -19.44
CA TYR A 285 17.25 -12.21 -19.29
C TYR A 285 17.19 -13.52 -20.09
N LYS A 286 17.94 -13.57 -21.20
CA LYS A 286 18.00 -14.74 -22.10
C LYS A 286 18.69 -15.96 -21.46
N ASP A 287 19.62 -15.75 -20.53
CA ASP A 287 20.46 -16.80 -19.92
C ASP A 287 19.82 -17.51 -18.70
N VAL A 288 18.66 -17.01 -18.29
CA VAL A 288 17.82 -17.62 -17.25
C VAL A 288 16.89 -18.60 -17.95
N ARG A 289 17.28 -19.87 -17.99
CA ARG A 289 16.35 -20.95 -18.35
C ARG A 289 15.34 -21.14 -17.21
N TYR A 290 14.13 -21.57 -17.56
CA TYR A 290 13.03 -21.81 -16.60
C TYR A 290 13.39 -22.81 -15.49
N ASP A 291 14.31 -23.73 -15.77
CA ASP A 291 14.80 -24.75 -14.83
C ASP A 291 15.85 -24.25 -13.82
N LYS A 292 16.37 -23.02 -13.98
CA LYS A 292 17.32 -22.43 -13.04
C LYS A 292 16.60 -21.69 -11.92
N ASP A 293 17.07 -21.91 -10.69
CA ASP A 293 16.67 -21.13 -9.52
C ASP A 293 17.02 -19.63 -9.75
N ILE A 294 16.00 -18.82 -10.03
CA ILE A 294 16.11 -17.37 -10.28
C ILE A 294 16.67 -16.67 -9.05
N ARG A 295 16.18 -17.01 -7.86
CA ARG A 295 16.65 -16.47 -6.59
C ARG A 295 18.14 -16.72 -6.41
N LYS A 296 18.64 -17.93 -6.68
CA LYS A 296 20.07 -18.23 -6.65
C LYS A 296 20.85 -17.39 -7.65
N SER A 297 20.31 -17.19 -8.86
CA SER A 297 20.97 -16.38 -9.91
C SER A 297 21.02 -14.89 -9.54
N TYR A 298 19.95 -14.37 -8.93
CA TYR A 298 19.89 -13.03 -8.35
C TYR A 298 20.96 -12.85 -7.28
N LEU A 299 20.99 -13.71 -6.26
CA LEU A 299 21.97 -13.65 -5.16
C LEU A 299 23.44 -13.76 -5.61
N GLN A 300 23.69 -14.36 -6.77
CA GLN A 300 25.01 -14.43 -7.40
C GLN A 300 25.39 -13.16 -8.18
N GLY A 301 24.53 -12.14 -8.24
CA GLY A 301 24.77 -10.90 -8.97
C GLY A 301 24.51 -10.96 -10.47
N ARG A 302 23.92 -12.06 -10.98
CA ARG A 302 23.73 -12.23 -12.44
C ARG A 302 22.57 -11.42 -13.01
N LEU A 303 21.64 -11.02 -12.15
CA LEU A 303 20.40 -10.33 -12.55
C LEU A 303 20.39 -8.85 -12.16
N GLY A 304 21.50 -8.28 -11.68
CA GLY A 304 21.52 -6.91 -11.17
C GLY A 304 20.75 -6.75 -9.86
N GLY A 305 20.56 -5.51 -9.41
CA GLY A 305 19.80 -5.15 -8.19
C GLY A 305 20.42 -5.55 -6.85
N ILE A 306 21.60 -6.18 -6.87
CA ILE A 306 22.31 -6.61 -5.65
C ILE A 306 23.13 -5.43 -5.09
N PRO A 307 23.08 -5.18 -3.76
CA PRO A 307 23.91 -4.16 -3.13
C PRO A 307 25.42 -4.39 -3.34
N ARG A 308 26.14 -3.34 -3.77
CA ARG A 308 27.61 -3.37 -3.88
C ARG A 308 28.25 -2.92 -2.57
N ILE A 309 28.40 -3.86 -1.64
CA ILE A 309 28.94 -3.62 -0.31
C ILE A 309 30.47 -3.77 -0.34
N LEU A 310 31.20 -2.65 -0.22
CA LEU A 310 32.66 -2.62 -0.16
C LEU A 310 33.10 -2.27 1.29
N LEU A 311 33.12 -3.27 2.17
CA LEU A 311 33.49 -3.09 3.60
C LEU A 311 34.94 -3.51 3.92
N GLY A 312 35.79 -3.70 2.91
CA GLY A 312 37.17 -4.13 3.10
C GLY A 312 38.01 -3.11 3.88
N GLY A 313 38.41 -3.45 5.12
CA GLY A 313 39.45 -2.77 5.90
C GLY A 313 39.00 -1.61 6.81
N THR A 314 37.74 -1.17 6.75
CA THR A 314 37.24 0.00 7.51
C THR A 314 36.49 -0.34 8.79
N LEU A 315 35.99 -1.58 8.93
CA LEU A 315 35.31 -2.05 10.15
C LEU A 315 36.22 -2.86 11.09
N THR A 316 37.46 -3.16 10.67
CA THR A 316 38.46 -3.79 11.53
C THR A 316 39.11 -2.73 12.41
N ASN A 317 38.68 -2.66 13.66
CA ASN A 317 39.25 -1.76 14.66
C ASN A 317 40.72 -2.17 14.93
N PRO A 318 41.73 -1.28 14.79
CA PRO A 318 43.14 -1.64 15.05
C PRO A 318 43.47 -1.86 16.54
N CYS A 319 42.51 -1.72 17.46
CA CYS A 319 42.79 -1.52 18.88
C CYS A 319 42.93 -2.80 19.73
N LEU A 320 43.25 -3.95 19.14
CA LEU A 320 43.44 -5.22 19.87
C LEU A 320 44.74 -5.96 19.50
N MET A 321 45.81 -5.22 19.16
CA MET A 321 47.15 -5.81 19.01
C MET A 321 48.24 -4.93 19.63
N GLU A 322 48.09 -4.57 20.89
CA GLU A 322 49.23 -4.21 21.75
C GLU A 322 48.93 -4.74 23.15
N GLU A 323 49.36 -5.97 23.44
CA GLU A 323 49.79 -6.46 24.77
C GLU A 323 50.05 -7.97 24.69
N SER A 324 51.22 -8.35 24.17
CA SER A 324 51.97 -9.54 24.61
C SER A 324 53.33 -9.62 23.90
N GLU A 325 54.22 -8.66 24.14
CA GLU A 325 55.66 -8.91 24.08
C GLU A 325 56.26 -8.41 25.39
N GLY A 326 56.42 -9.35 26.32
CA GLY A 326 57.00 -9.13 27.64
C GLY A 326 57.34 -10.48 28.26
N ASP A 327 58.64 -10.76 28.32
CA ASP A 327 59.36 -11.73 29.14
C ASP A 327 59.22 -13.23 28.84
N GLU A 328 60.19 -13.78 28.11
CA GLU A 328 61.18 -14.73 28.64
C GLU A 328 62.49 -14.73 27.85
#